data_AF-A0A0C9WR33-F1
#
_entry.id   AF-A0A0C9WR33-F1
#
_cell.length_a   1.000
_cell.length_b   1.000
_cell.length_c   1.000
_cell.angle_alpha   90.00
_cell.angle_beta   90.00
_cell.angle_gamma   90.00
#
_symmetry.space_group_name_H-M   'P 1'
#
loop_
_entity.id
_entity.type
_entity.pdbx_description
1 polymer ?
#
loop_
_entity_poly.entity_id
_entity_poly.type
_entity_poly.pdbx_seq_one_letter_code
_entity_poly.pdbx_strand_id
1 'polypeptide(L)'
;LGLLLDIQAGDIVLELLKVQSIVKIPGDDNELIMLYHTSLRDFLSIKSRSGYYFIDPPSRHLHMALDCLKCLAKDSSEDFFDSSPKYAIVEWPHHIILGLQEQEPIWDEAIINTLVYSINNFLTFQGKKWYNTLEGMRKHREKKPAWLDTGVKLHQVKRTSIATKTLFRMLQKTIDFYMVRII
;
A
#
# COMPACT_ATOMS: atom_id res chain seq x y z
N LEU A 1 8.02 -5.87 8.25
CA LEU A 1 7.42 -6.81 7.27
C LEU A 1 6.48 -7.82 7.95
N GLY A 2 6.89 -8.47 9.05
CA GLY A 2 6.05 -9.45 9.76
C GLY A 2 4.66 -8.96 10.14
N LEU A 3 4.55 -7.76 10.73
CA LEU A 3 3.26 -7.15 11.07
C LEU A 3 2.35 -6.89 9.86
N LEU A 4 2.92 -6.61 8.70
CA LEU A 4 2.15 -6.35 7.47
C LEU A 4 1.63 -7.65 6.87
N LEU A 5 2.46 -8.69 6.85
CA LEU A 5 2.12 -9.99 6.26
C LEU A 5 1.42 -10.93 7.23
N ASP A 6 1.34 -10.57 8.51
CA ASP A 6 0.88 -11.44 9.60
C ASP A 6 1.72 -12.74 9.71
N ILE A 7 3.04 -12.60 9.49
CA ILE A 7 4.03 -13.70 9.55
C ILE A 7 5.08 -13.35 10.60
N GLN A 8 5.55 -14.35 11.35
CA GLN A 8 6.63 -14.16 12.31
C GLN A 8 7.92 -13.72 11.60
N ALA A 9 8.64 -12.77 12.19
CA ALA A 9 9.86 -12.24 11.58
C ALA A 9 10.92 -13.33 11.31
N GLY A 10 11.05 -14.30 12.23
CA GLY A 10 11.95 -15.44 12.05
C GLY A 10 11.60 -16.29 10.83
N ASP A 11 10.31 -16.55 10.58
CA ASP A 11 9.86 -17.32 9.42
C ASP A 11 10.17 -16.58 8.11
N ILE A 12 9.97 -15.25 8.10
CA ILE A 12 10.34 -14.42 6.94
C ILE A 12 11.84 -14.55 6.64
N VAL A 13 12.69 -14.44 7.65
CA VAL A 13 14.14 -14.57 7.47
C VAL A 13 14.50 -15.96 6.95
N LEU A 14 13.91 -17.02 7.51
CA LEU A 14 14.13 -18.40 7.06
C LEU A 14 13.74 -18.60 5.58
N GLU A 15 12.60 -18.05 5.14
CA GLU A 15 12.20 -18.14 3.74
C GLU A 15 13.10 -17.30 2.81
N LEU A 16 13.51 -16.10 3.24
CA LEU A 16 14.43 -15.26 2.47
C LEU A 16 15.78 -15.96 2.25
N LEU A 17 16.32 -16.61 3.28
CA LEU A 17 17.58 -17.36 3.18
C LEU A 17 17.53 -18.49 2.14
N LYS A 18 16.35 -19.08 1.89
CA LYS A 18 16.18 -20.10 0.83
C LYS A 18 16.30 -19.51 -0.58
N VAL A 19 16.02 -18.22 -0.75
CA VAL A 19 16.03 -17.52 -2.05
C VAL A 19 17.19 -16.53 -2.19
N GLN A 20 18.18 -16.58 -1.30
CA GLN A 20 19.33 -15.67 -1.28
C GLN A 20 20.20 -15.68 -2.55
N SER A 21 20.03 -16.66 -3.44
CA SER A 21 20.71 -16.71 -4.75
C SER A 21 20.09 -15.74 -5.76
N ILE A 22 18.84 -15.30 -5.54
CA ILE A 22 18.08 -14.44 -6.48
C ILE A 22 17.65 -13.11 -5.84
N VAL A 23 17.76 -12.97 -4.51
CA VAL A 23 17.56 -11.72 -3.78
C VAL A 23 18.78 -11.37 -2.92
N LYS A 24 19.09 -10.08 -2.82
CA LYS A 24 20.02 -9.53 -1.84
C LYS A 24 19.28 -9.27 -0.54
N ILE A 25 19.68 -10.00 0.50
CA ILE A 25 19.23 -9.79 1.88
C ILE A 25 20.27 -8.87 2.55
N PRO A 26 19.90 -7.67 3.02
CA PRO A 26 20.83 -6.80 3.72
C PRO A 26 21.16 -7.36 5.11
N GLY A 27 22.29 -6.89 5.68
CA GLY A 27 22.65 -7.19 7.07
C GLY A 27 21.98 -6.28 8.10
N ASP A 28 21.32 -5.20 7.64
CA ASP A 28 20.58 -4.24 8.46
C ASP A 28 19.08 -4.35 8.16
N ASP A 29 18.28 -4.50 9.21
CA ASP A 29 16.81 -4.58 9.13
C ASP A 29 16.14 -3.31 8.59
N ASN A 30 16.87 -2.19 8.54
CA ASN A 30 16.40 -0.92 7.98
C ASN A 30 16.66 -0.79 6.47
N GLU A 31 17.45 -1.68 5.88
CA GLU A 31 17.72 -1.68 4.44
C GLU A 31 16.69 -2.51 3.67
N LEU A 32 16.53 -2.19 2.39
CA LEU A 32 15.58 -2.87 1.52
C LEU A 32 16.15 -4.18 0.99
N ILE A 33 15.29 -5.22 0.96
CA ILE A 33 15.55 -6.43 0.18
C ILE A 33 15.51 -6.05 -1.31
N MET A 34 16.57 -6.38 -2.04
CA MET A 34 16.68 -6.08 -3.47
C MET A 34 16.70 -7.35 -4.30
N LEU A 35 16.15 -7.30 -5.51
CA LEU A 35 16.33 -8.39 -6.49
C LEU A 35 17.69 -8.22 -7.17
N TYR A 36 18.44 -9.29 -7.39
CA TYR A 36 19.71 -9.19 -8.14
C TYR A 36 19.50 -8.86 -9.61
N HIS A 37 18.42 -9.34 -10.20
CA HIS A 37 18.14 -9.20 -11.61
C HIS A 37 16.69 -8.77 -11.86
N THR A 38 16.50 -7.89 -12.83
CA THR A 38 15.19 -7.50 -13.35
C THR A 38 14.45 -8.69 -13.95
N SER A 39 15.16 -9.74 -14.38
CA SER A 39 14.57 -10.97 -14.91
C SER A 39 13.58 -11.64 -13.96
N LEU A 40 13.83 -11.62 -12.65
CA LEU A 40 12.91 -12.15 -11.64
C LEU A 40 11.66 -11.28 -11.53
N ARG A 41 11.82 -9.95 -11.52
CA ARG A 41 10.70 -9.01 -11.55
C ARG A 41 9.83 -9.26 -12.77
N ASP A 42 10.44 -9.33 -13.94
CA ASP A 42 9.73 -9.54 -15.20
C ASP A 42 9.07 -10.92 -15.25
N PHE A 43 9.73 -11.96 -14.74
CA PHE A 43 9.14 -13.29 -14.62
C PHE A 43 7.86 -13.22 -13.78
N LEU A 44 7.89 -12.58 -12.62
CA LEU A 44 6.73 -12.50 -11.74
C LEU A 44 5.64 -11.54 -12.25
N SER A 45 5.97 -10.51 -13.04
CA SER A 45 5.04 -9.44 -13.43
C SER A 45 4.62 -9.42 -14.90
N ILE A 46 5.12 -10.35 -15.73
CA ILE A 46 4.73 -10.47 -17.14
C ILE A 46 4.11 -11.85 -17.38
N LYS A 47 2.80 -11.88 -17.68
CA LYS A 47 2.04 -13.13 -17.82
C LYS A 47 2.64 -14.11 -18.83
N SER A 48 3.15 -13.62 -19.95
CA SER A 48 3.79 -14.46 -20.98
C SER A 48 5.11 -15.10 -20.53
N ARG A 49 5.75 -14.59 -19.47
CA ARG A 49 7.03 -15.11 -18.99
C ARG A 49 6.90 -16.25 -17.98
N SER A 50 5.77 -16.36 -17.30
CA SER A 50 5.64 -17.26 -16.15
C SER A 50 4.29 -17.98 -16.04
N GLY A 51 3.31 -17.61 -16.86
CA GLY A 51 2.01 -18.28 -16.94
C GLY A 51 1.34 -18.38 -15.58
N TYR A 52 1.39 -19.57 -14.98
CA TYR A 52 0.80 -19.85 -13.67
C TYR A 52 1.44 -19.05 -12.51
N TYR A 53 2.73 -18.70 -12.61
CA TYR A 53 3.40 -17.91 -11.57
C TYR A 53 3.25 -16.40 -11.75
N PHE A 54 2.44 -15.96 -12.73
CA PHE A 54 2.15 -14.56 -12.95
C PHE A 54 1.44 -13.95 -11.74
N ILE A 55 1.99 -12.87 -11.25
CA ILE A 55 1.42 -12.03 -10.21
C ILE A 55 0.77 -10.84 -10.89
N ASP A 56 -0.56 -10.74 -10.81
CA ASP A 56 -1.30 -9.58 -11.31
C ASP A 56 -0.95 -8.32 -10.48
N PRO A 57 -0.19 -7.36 -11.04
CA PRO A 57 0.30 -6.22 -10.26
C PRO A 57 -0.83 -5.36 -9.65
N PRO A 58 -1.90 -5.02 -10.39
CA PRO A 58 -2.97 -4.20 -9.84
C PRO A 58 -3.71 -4.87 -8.68
N SER A 59 -4.09 -6.15 -8.83
CA SER A 59 -4.73 -6.91 -7.76
C SER A 59 -3.82 -7.02 -6.53
N ARG A 60 -2.51 -7.24 -6.72
CA ARG A 60 -1.57 -7.27 -5.57
C ARG A 60 -1.46 -5.93 -4.86
N HIS A 61 -1.45 -4.82 -5.57
CA HIS A 61 -1.46 -3.52 -4.91
C HIS A 61 -2.73 -3.32 -4.08
N LEU A 62 -3.91 -3.71 -4.57
CA LEU A 62 -5.14 -3.64 -3.77
C LEU A 62 -5.08 -4.51 -2.50
N HIS A 63 -4.50 -5.72 -2.58
CA HIS A 63 -4.29 -6.56 -1.40
C HIS A 63 -3.29 -5.93 -0.41
N MET A 64 -2.19 -5.37 -0.89
CA MET A 64 -1.22 -4.68 -0.02
C MET A 64 -1.86 -3.49 0.70
N ALA A 65 -2.75 -2.74 0.04
CA ALA A 65 -3.51 -1.68 0.69
C ALA A 65 -4.41 -2.23 1.82
N LEU A 66 -5.10 -3.35 1.59
CA LEU A 66 -5.90 -4.02 2.62
C LEU A 66 -5.04 -4.44 3.81
N ASP A 67 -3.87 -5.04 3.57
CA ASP A 67 -3.00 -5.51 4.64
C ASP A 67 -2.42 -4.34 5.45
N CYS A 68 -2.10 -3.22 4.79
CA CYS A 68 -1.74 -1.99 5.48
C CYS A 68 -2.89 -1.48 6.36
N LEU A 69 -4.11 -1.41 5.84
CA LEU A 69 -5.29 -0.94 6.58
C LEU A 69 -5.63 -1.88 7.76
N LYS A 70 -5.51 -3.19 7.59
CA LYS A 70 -5.68 -4.16 8.69
C LYS A 70 -4.63 -3.96 9.77
N CYS A 71 -3.37 -3.76 9.38
CA CYS A 71 -2.29 -3.51 10.32
C CYS A 71 -2.56 -2.24 11.14
N LEU A 72 -2.95 -1.14 10.47
CA LEU A 72 -3.30 0.11 11.14
C LEU A 72 -4.57 0.03 11.99
N ALA A 73 -5.51 -0.86 11.66
CA ALA A 73 -6.72 -1.08 12.44
C ALA A 73 -6.49 -1.92 13.71
N LYS A 74 -5.45 -2.78 13.72
CA LYS A 74 -5.03 -3.56 14.90
C LYS A 74 -4.34 -2.68 15.95
N ASP A 75 -3.82 -1.51 15.57
CA ASP A 75 -3.12 -0.61 16.48
C ASP A 75 -4.10 0.14 17.38
N SER A 76 -4.25 -0.36 18.62
CA SER A 76 -5.07 0.24 19.67
C SER A 76 -4.27 1.08 20.65
N SER A 77 -2.99 1.35 20.38
CA SER A 77 -2.14 2.09 21.32
C SER A 77 -2.65 3.52 21.54
N GLU A 78 -2.54 3.99 22.78
CA GLU A 78 -2.71 5.41 23.10
C GLU A 78 -1.51 6.23 22.62
N ASP A 79 -0.31 5.62 22.67
CA ASP A 79 0.94 6.20 22.20
C ASP A 79 1.23 5.76 20.77
N PHE A 80 0.90 6.66 19.84
CA PHE A 80 1.35 6.77 18.44
C PHE A 80 1.31 5.46 17.60
N PHE A 81 1.39 5.57 16.29
CA PHE A 81 1.66 4.41 15.43
C PHE A 81 3.11 3.88 15.60
N ASP A 82 3.62 3.81 16.84
CA ASP A 82 4.98 3.38 17.18
C ASP A 82 5.17 1.88 16.92
N SER A 83 4.12 1.09 17.14
CA SER A 83 4.11 -0.33 16.82
C SER A 83 3.78 -0.60 15.34
N SER A 84 3.02 0.30 14.72
CA SER A 84 2.63 0.17 13.32
C SER A 84 3.80 0.41 12.36
N PRO A 85 3.93 -0.41 11.30
CA PRO A 85 4.96 -0.18 10.29
C PRO A 85 4.78 1.20 9.65
N LYS A 86 5.83 2.03 9.68
CA LYS A 86 5.89 3.32 8.96
C LYS A 86 5.44 3.20 7.50
N TYR A 87 5.76 2.06 6.89
CA TYR A 87 5.29 1.68 5.56
C TYR A 87 3.76 1.70 5.44
N ALA A 88 3.05 1.01 6.34
CA ALA A 88 1.59 0.92 6.30
C ALA A 88 0.93 2.30 6.46
N ILE A 89 1.46 3.14 7.35
CA ILE A 89 0.97 4.52 7.58
C ILE A 89 1.03 5.35 6.30
N VAL A 90 2.11 5.22 5.52
CA VAL A 90 2.38 6.09 4.37
C VAL A 90 1.87 5.54 3.04
N GLU A 91 1.96 4.22 2.83
CA GLU A 91 1.87 3.63 1.49
C GLU A 91 0.50 3.03 1.15
N TRP A 92 -0.41 2.86 2.11
CA TRP A 92 -1.76 2.34 1.81
C TRP A 92 -2.51 3.13 0.72
N PRO A 93 -2.45 4.48 0.65
CA PRO A 93 -3.09 5.23 -0.43
C PRO A 93 -2.38 5.01 -1.77
N HIS A 94 -1.04 4.88 -1.75
CA HIS A 94 -0.24 4.65 -2.95
C HIS A 94 -0.62 3.34 -3.63
N HIS A 95 -0.79 2.29 -2.85
CA HIS A 95 -1.21 0.99 -3.35
C HIS A 95 -2.61 1.01 -3.98
N ILE A 96 -3.55 1.75 -3.39
CA ILE A 96 -4.86 1.94 -4.02
C ILE A 96 -4.71 2.66 -5.37
N ILE A 97 -3.89 3.70 -5.42
CA ILE A 97 -3.59 4.46 -6.64
C ILE A 97 -3.03 3.54 -7.73
N LEU A 98 -1.96 2.79 -7.41
CA LEU A 98 -1.32 1.87 -8.36
C LEU A 98 -2.26 0.76 -8.82
N GLY A 99 -3.06 0.21 -7.90
CA GLY A 99 -4.11 -0.74 -8.24
C GLY A 99 -5.06 -0.12 -9.27
N LEU A 100 -5.58 1.06 -9.01
CA LEU A 100 -6.60 1.64 -9.89
C LEU A 100 -6.05 2.23 -11.20
N GLN A 101 -4.74 2.48 -11.34
CA GLN A 101 -4.16 3.14 -12.52
C GLN A 101 -4.19 2.31 -13.81
N GLU A 102 -4.13 0.98 -13.71
CA GLU A 102 -4.08 0.10 -14.89
C GLU A 102 -5.48 -0.04 -15.54
N GLN A 103 -5.52 -0.21 -16.87
CA GLN A 103 -6.76 -0.33 -17.67
C GLN A 103 -7.69 -1.38 -17.05
N GLU A 104 -8.97 -1.03 -16.81
CA GLU A 104 -9.95 -1.81 -16.01
C GLU A 104 -9.73 -3.33 -16.10
N PRO A 105 -8.96 -3.92 -15.18
CA PRO A 105 -9.09 -5.33 -14.87
C PRO A 105 -10.53 -5.55 -14.42
N ILE A 106 -11.05 -6.76 -14.62
CA ILE A 106 -12.27 -7.18 -13.93
C ILE A 106 -11.89 -7.25 -12.44
N TRP A 107 -12.08 -6.13 -11.74
CA TRP A 107 -11.84 -6.05 -10.31
C TRP A 107 -12.77 -7.01 -9.61
N ASP A 108 -12.23 -7.77 -8.67
CA ASP A 108 -13.07 -8.50 -7.73
C ASP A 108 -13.86 -7.47 -6.90
N GLU A 109 -15.18 -7.45 -7.10
CA GLU A 109 -16.09 -6.55 -6.42
C GLU A 109 -16.03 -6.74 -4.89
N ALA A 110 -15.75 -7.96 -4.41
CA ALA A 110 -15.56 -8.23 -3.00
C ALA A 110 -14.31 -7.50 -2.45
N ILE A 111 -13.20 -7.48 -3.20
CA ILE A 111 -11.99 -6.74 -2.80
C ILE A 111 -12.27 -5.25 -2.71
N ILE A 112 -12.95 -4.67 -3.71
CA ILE A 112 -13.27 -3.24 -3.72
C ILE A 112 -14.20 -2.88 -2.56
N ASN A 113 -15.24 -3.70 -2.31
CA ASN A 113 -16.14 -3.47 -1.18
C ASN A 113 -15.43 -3.57 0.16
N THR A 114 -14.52 -4.54 0.31
CA THR A 114 -13.68 -4.68 1.51
C THR A 114 -12.79 -3.46 1.70
N LEU A 115 -12.17 -2.94 0.63
CA LEU A 115 -11.36 -1.71 0.68
C LEU A 115 -12.20 -0.52 1.12
N VAL A 116 -13.37 -0.31 0.52
CA VAL A 116 -14.27 0.79 0.89
C VAL A 116 -14.65 0.69 2.36
N TYR A 117 -14.99 -0.49 2.85
CA TYR A 117 -15.30 -0.71 4.27
C TYR A 117 -14.09 -0.42 5.17
N SER A 118 -12.92 -1.01 4.87
CA SER A 118 -11.70 -0.86 5.66
C SER A 118 -11.23 0.59 5.74
N ILE A 119 -11.29 1.35 4.64
CA ILE A 119 -10.91 2.77 4.63
C ILE A 119 -11.92 3.58 5.44
N ASN A 120 -13.22 3.36 5.27
CA ASN A 120 -14.24 4.09 6.04
C ASN A 120 -14.07 3.85 7.54
N ASN A 121 -13.89 2.59 7.94
CA ASN A 121 -13.64 2.21 9.32
C ASN A 121 -12.38 2.90 9.85
N PHE A 122 -11.26 2.76 9.14
CA PHE A 122 -9.99 3.36 9.53
C PHE A 122 -10.08 4.90 9.66
N LEU A 123 -10.61 5.59 8.66
CA LEU A 123 -10.71 7.05 8.69
C LEU A 123 -11.68 7.55 9.78
N THR A 124 -12.76 6.80 10.05
CA THR A 124 -13.72 7.15 11.11
C THR A 124 -13.08 7.07 12.49
N PHE A 125 -12.35 6.00 12.79
CA PHE A 125 -11.82 5.77 14.13
C PHE A 125 -10.42 6.35 14.35
N GLN A 126 -9.56 6.32 13.32
CA GLN A 126 -8.14 6.66 13.43
C GLN A 126 -7.71 7.82 12.51
N GLY A 127 -8.59 8.35 11.66
CA GLY A 127 -8.23 9.32 10.63
C GLY A 127 -7.54 10.59 11.16
N LYS A 128 -8.04 11.15 12.27
CA LYS A 128 -7.42 12.33 12.92
C LYS A 128 -6.01 12.02 13.43
N LYS A 129 -5.83 10.86 14.06
CA LYS A 129 -4.52 10.42 14.60
C LYS A 129 -3.54 10.19 13.45
N TRP A 130 -3.96 9.44 12.43
CA TRP A 130 -3.18 9.15 11.22
C TRP A 130 -2.68 10.42 10.54
N TYR A 131 -3.55 11.42 10.40
CA TYR A 131 -3.15 12.70 9.84
C TYR A 131 -2.08 13.41 10.67
N ASN A 132 -2.27 13.53 11.99
CA ASN A 132 -1.28 14.18 12.86
C ASN A 132 0.08 13.47 12.79
N THR A 133 0.05 12.13 12.71
CA THR A 133 1.24 11.31 12.51
C THR A 133 1.93 11.61 11.18
N LEU A 134 1.18 11.67 10.07
CA LEU A 134 1.75 12.03 8.77
C LEU A 134 2.34 13.44 8.75
N GLU A 135 1.69 14.41 9.40
CA GLU A 135 2.20 15.78 9.54
C GLU A 135 3.50 15.82 10.37
N GLY A 136 3.56 15.05 11.47
CA GLY A 136 4.79 14.86 12.24
C GLY A 136 5.91 14.28 11.39
N MET A 137 5.63 13.22 10.63
CA MET A 137 6.61 12.59 9.73
C MET A 137 7.08 13.56 8.62
N ARG A 138 6.21 14.42 8.10
CA ARG A 138 6.55 15.43 7.09
C ARG A 138 7.56 16.45 7.62
N LYS A 139 7.43 16.91 8.87
CA LYS A 139 8.39 17.85 9.47
C LYS A 139 9.81 17.29 9.54
N HIS A 140 9.95 15.97 9.51
CA HIS A 140 11.24 15.26 9.53
C HIS A 140 11.66 14.68 8.16
N ARG A 141 10.77 14.68 7.15
CA ARG A 141 11.08 14.23 5.77
C ARG A 141 11.18 15.43 4.84
N GLU A 142 12.25 15.52 4.07
CA GLU A 142 12.44 16.58 3.05
C GLU A 142 11.48 16.45 1.85
N LYS A 143 10.80 15.31 1.66
CA LYS A 143 9.99 15.03 0.46
C LYS A 143 8.58 14.52 0.78
N LYS A 144 7.59 15.10 0.08
CA LYS A 144 6.18 14.65 0.09
C LYS A 144 6.07 13.21 -0.47
N PRO A 145 5.06 12.42 -0.04
CA PRO A 145 4.84 11.09 -0.61
C PRO A 145 4.56 11.15 -2.12
N ALA A 146 5.21 10.29 -2.91
CA ALA A 146 5.09 10.29 -4.38
C ALA A 146 3.66 10.03 -4.90
N TRP A 147 2.82 9.40 -4.08
CA TRP A 147 1.43 9.15 -4.40
C TRP A 147 0.56 10.41 -4.38
N LEU A 148 0.99 11.51 -3.75
CA LEU A 148 0.23 12.75 -3.72
C LEU A 148 0.12 13.36 -5.12
N ASP A 149 1.23 13.42 -5.86
CA ASP A 149 1.25 13.93 -7.24
C ASP A 149 0.58 12.97 -8.23
N THR A 150 0.66 11.67 -7.93
CA THR A 150 0.10 10.59 -8.76
C THR A 150 -1.42 10.50 -8.60
N GLY A 151 -1.92 10.69 -7.37
CA GLY A 151 -3.35 10.69 -7.03
C GLY A 151 -4.12 11.81 -7.72
N VAL A 152 -3.53 13.00 -7.85
CA VAL A 152 -4.15 14.15 -8.56
C VAL A 152 -4.39 13.84 -10.06
N LYS A 153 -3.55 13.00 -10.67
CA LYS A 153 -3.64 12.65 -12.10
C LYS A 153 -4.67 11.57 -12.43
N LEU A 154 -5.22 10.87 -11.42
CA LEU A 154 -6.16 9.76 -11.60
C LEU A 154 -7.56 10.18 -12.10
N HIS A 155 -7.84 11.48 -12.16
CA HIS A 155 -9.14 12.06 -12.51
C HIS A 155 -9.59 11.82 -13.98
N GLN A 156 -8.76 11.22 -14.83
CA GLN A 156 -9.02 11.12 -16.27
C GLN A 156 -9.54 9.75 -16.75
N VAL A 157 -9.64 8.74 -15.88
CA VAL A 157 -10.09 7.39 -16.25
C VAL A 157 -11.58 7.19 -15.94
N LYS A 158 -12.40 6.95 -16.97
CA LYS A 158 -13.85 6.67 -16.84
C LYS A 158 -14.06 5.37 -16.08
N ARG A 159 -14.73 5.43 -14.91
CA ARG A 159 -15.00 4.25 -14.05
C ARG A 159 -16.44 3.81 -14.17
N THR A 160 -16.66 2.50 -14.28
CA THR A 160 -17.98 1.92 -14.55
C THR A 160 -18.78 1.60 -13.27
N SER A 161 -18.15 1.03 -12.22
CA SER A 161 -18.87 0.58 -11.00
C SER A 161 -19.07 1.66 -9.91
N ILE A 162 -20.10 1.50 -9.07
CA ILE A 162 -20.40 2.43 -7.95
C ILE A 162 -19.34 2.34 -6.85
N ALA A 163 -18.86 1.13 -6.55
CA ALA A 163 -17.87 0.89 -5.51
C ALA A 163 -16.52 1.56 -5.84
N THR A 164 -16.06 1.46 -7.10
CA THR A 164 -14.84 2.13 -7.56
C THR A 164 -14.97 3.66 -7.51
N LYS A 165 -16.11 4.22 -7.95
CA LYS A 165 -16.39 5.67 -7.81
C LYS A 165 -16.34 6.12 -6.34
N THR A 166 -16.89 5.32 -5.43
CA THR A 166 -16.88 5.60 -3.99
C THR A 166 -15.46 5.59 -3.44
N LEU A 167 -14.67 4.57 -3.78
CA LEU A 167 -13.26 4.46 -3.41
C LEU A 167 -12.45 5.66 -3.91
N PHE A 168 -12.63 6.06 -5.17
CA PHE A 168 -12.00 7.25 -5.74
C PHE A 168 -12.33 8.52 -4.98
N ARG A 169 -13.60 8.74 -4.66
CA ARG A 169 -14.03 9.91 -3.89
C ARG A 169 -13.41 9.92 -2.49
N MET A 170 -13.28 8.76 -1.85
CA MET A 170 -12.64 8.64 -0.53
C MET A 170 -11.14 8.93 -0.59
N LEU A 171 -10.47 8.43 -1.62
CA LEU A 171 -9.06 8.71 -1.87
C LEU A 171 -8.85 10.20 -2.18
N GLN A 172 -9.68 10.80 -3.03
CA GLN A 172 -9.61 12.22 -3.35
C GLN A 172 -9.83 13.08 -2.12
N LYS A 173 -10.81 12.77 -1.26
CA LYS A 173 -10.98 13.46 0.02
C LYS A 173 -9.76 13.34 0.92
N THR A 174 -9.12 12.18 0.95
CA THR A 174 -7.87 11.96 1.70
C THR A 174 -6.74 12.83 1.15
N ILE A 175 -6.60 12.91 -0.17
CA ILE A 175 -5.63 13.78 -0.87
C ILE A 175 -5.93 15.26 -0.62
N ASP A 176 -7.18 15.70 -0.80
CA ASP A 176 -7.60 17.08 -0.65
C ASP A 176 -7.43 17.55 0.79
N PHE A 177 -7.79 16.71 1.77
CA PHE A 177 -7.56 16.99 3.19
C PHE A 177 -6.07 17.18 3.49
N TYR A 178 -5.20 16.40 2.84
CA TYR A 178 -3.76 16.58 2.92
C TYR A 178 -3.28 17.87 2.23
N MET A 179 -3.87 18.25 1.09
CA MET A 179 -3.46 19.41 0.28
C MET A 179 -3.97 20.78 0.79
N VAL A 180 -5.18 20.85 1.34
CA VAL A 180 -5.81 22.12 1.79
C VAL A 180 -5.07 22.77 2.97
N ARG A 181 -4.31 22.00 3.74
CA ARG A 181 -3.50 22.50 4.87
C ARG A 181 -2.01 22.69 4.53
N ILE A 182 -1.68 22.60 3.24
CA ILE A 182 -0.33 22.83 2.68
C ILE A 182 -0.18 24.26 2.13
N ILE A 183 -1.27 25.01 1.99
CA ILE A 183 -1.31 26.44 1.61
C ILE A 183 -1.64 27.25 2.87
#